data_AF-A0A524R2V2-F1
#
_entry.id   AF-A0A524R2V2-F1
#
_cell.length_a   1.000
_cell.length_b   1.000
_cell.length_c   1.000
_cell.angle_alpha   90.00
_cell.angle_beta   90.00
_cell.angle_gamma   90.00
#
_symmetry.space_group_name_H-M   'P 1'
#
loop_
_entity.id
_entity.type
_entity.pdbx_description
1 polymer ?
#
loop_
_entity_poly.entity_id
_entity_poly.type
_entity_poly.pdbx_seq_one_letter_code
_entity_poly.pdbx_strand_id
1 'polypeptide(L)'
;MGSLERRRGVFAGVLLGASVLGLLLTRGIPAAVRDSYPGALPAHPYFVPDHAVLLYLLLPVACLAAVLVLVLPGIFLVLALGRDERLEAVVVKGLGVSLAVHFVTTALAKTFFPRPIDPATFLALIIGAGVVAWGILVARLSGKGELRWPASDGTTHRRLGWMAALVVVTVAVLLPILFWQDLNPDGFEAIEIGRSLSWTVLPRFLTKSGLVGLGIGMLPMAYPIHWFVMLFGPIEAAARLPLVLYLPVLFASILALIELRSPRRLGRFEETAIV
;
A
#
# COMPACT_ATOMS: atom_id res chain seq x y z
N MET A 1 10.84 15.78 -26.02
CA MET A 1 9.95 14.79 -25.40
C MET A 1 9.01 14.25 -26.46
N GLY A 2 9.04 12.94 -26.69
CA GLY A 2 8.10 12.30 -27.61
C GLY A 2 6.66 12.45 -27.12
N SER A 3 5.69 12.50 -28.02
CA SER A 3 4.26 12.59 -27.66
C SER A 3 3.81 11.47 -26.73
N LEU A 4 4.43 10.28 -26.83
CA LEU A 4 4.17 9.10 -26.00
C LEU A 4 4.68 9.24 -24.56
N GLU A 5 5.89 9.77 -24.36
CA GLU A 5 6.49 9.95 -23.03
C GLU A 5 5.69 10.95 -22.20
N ARG A 6 5.25 12.04 -22.83
CA ARG A 6 4.35 13.02 -22.22
C ARG A 6 3.07 12.35 -21.71
N ARG A 7 2.46 11.50 -22.53
CA ARG A 7 1.23 10.77 -22.15
C ARG A 7 1.46 9.84 -20.96
N ARG A 8 2.60 9.16 -20.89
CA ARG A 8 2.96 8.30 -19.74
C ARG A 8 3.13 9.09 -18.44
N GLY A 9 3.82 10.23 -18.49
CA GLY A 9 3.97 11.12 -17.33
C GLY A 9 2.63 11.68 -16.83
N VAL A 10 1.76 12.09 -17.76
CA VAL A 10 0.39 12.54 -17.44
C VAL A 10 -0.43 11.40 -16.82
N PHE A 11 -0.39 10.20 -17.41
CA PHE A 11 -1.10 9.03 -16.88
C PHE A 11 -0.66 8.70 -15.44
N ALA A 12 0.64 8.73 -15.15
CA ALA A 12 1.17 8.53 -13.80
C ALA A 12 0.61 9.58 -12.81
N GLY A 13 0.53 10.84 -13.23
CA GLY A 13 -0.05 11.92 -12.44
C GLY A 13 -1.56 11.73 -12.19
N VAL A 14 -2.30 11.32 -13.22
CA VAL A 14 -3.73 10.98 -13.10
C VAL A 14 -3.94 9.82 -12.13
N LEU A 15 -3.11 8.77 -12.20
CA LEU A 15 -3.18 7.63 -11.29
C LEU A 15 -2.93 8.05 -9.84
N LEU A 16 -1.90 8.90 -9.59
CA LEU A 16 -1.65 9.45 -8.26
C LEU A 16 -2.84 10.29 -7.78
N GLY A 17 -3.31 11.23 -8.60
CA GLY A 17 -4.43 12.11 -8.25
C GLY A 17 -5.72 11.35 -7.95
N ALA A 18 -6.06 10.35 -8.77
CA ALA A 18 -7.22 9.49 -8.57
C ALA A 18 -7.09 8.65 -7.29
N SER A 19 -5.90 8.12 -7.00
CA SER A 19 -5.65 7.34 -5.78
C SER A 19 -5.76 8.20 -4.52
N VAL A 20 -5.19 9.41 -4.55
CA VAL A 20 -5.31 10.38 -3.45
C VAL A 20 -6.76 10.80 -3.24
N LEU A 21 -7.47 11.16 -4.32
CA LEU A 21 -8.88 11.54 -4.24
C LEU A 21 -9.74 10.39 -3.68
N GLY A 22 -9.53 9.17 -4.18
CA GLY A 22 -10.20 7.98 -3.68
C GLY A 22 -9.97 7.81 -2.18
N LEU A 23 -8.70 7.84 -1.74
CA LEU A 23 -8.33 7.71 -0.32
C LEU A 23 -8.98 8.79 0.55
N LEU A 24 -9.00 10.04 0.10
CA LEU A 24 -9.62 11.16 0.83
C LEU A 24 -11.12 10.96 0.98
N LEU A 25 -11.81 10.56 -0.08
CA LEU A 25 -13.25 10.34 -0.09
C LEU A 25 -13.67 9.12 0.72
N THR A 26 -12.82 8.09 0.81
CA THR A 26 -13.15 6.83 1.48
C THR A 26 -12.44 6.63 2.81
N ARG A 27 -11.74 7.64 3.34
CA ARG A 27 -10.91 7.51 4.56
C ARG A 27 -11.69 7.01 5.78
N GLY A 28 -12.95 7.45 5.93
CA GLY A 28 -13.81 7.08 7.05
C GLY A 28 -14.45 5.69 6.93
N ILE A 29 -14.34 5.03 5.78
CA ILE A 29 -15.04 3.77 5.50
C ILE A 29 -14.59 2.64 6.45
N PRO A 30 -13.29 2.40 6.70
CA PRO A 30 -12.87 1.33 7.63
C PRO A 30 -13.40 1.51 9.05
N ALA A 31 -13.49 2.75 9.54
CA ALA A 31 -14.08 3.03 10.85
C ALA A 31 -15.59 2.75 10.85
N ALA A 32 -16.31 3.18 9.82
CA ALA A 32 -17.74 2.88 9.66
C ALA A 32 -18.01 1.38 9.58
N VAL A 33 -17.14 0.60 8.93
CA VAL A 33 -17.24 -0.87 8.88
C VAL A 33 -17.04 -1.49 10.25
N ARG A 34 -16.02 -1.06 11.01
CA ARG A 34 -15.80 -1.52 12.39
C ARG A 34 -17.05 -1.27 13.25
N ASP A 35 -17.66 -0.08 13.11
CA ASP A 35 -18.76 0.37 13.96
C ASP A 35 -20.13 -0.20 13.55
N SER A 36 -20.22 -0.96 12.45
CA SER A 36 -21.49 -1.48 11.94
C SER A 36 -22.15 -2.55 12.84
N TYR A 37 -21.37 -3.25 13.67
CA TYR A 37 -21.87 -4.32 14.57
C TYR A 37 -21.22 -4.25 15.96
N PRO A 38 -21.59 -3.28 16.81
CA PRO A 38 -20.93 -3.05 18.11
C PRO A 38 -21.27 -4.08 19.19
N GLY A 39 -22.26 -4.96 18.97
CA GLY A 39 -22.75 -5.93 19.97
C GLY A 39 -22.51 -7.37 19.55
N ALA A 40 -23.27 -7.83 18.57
CA ALA A 40 -23.16 -9.18 18.03
C ALA A 40 -23.05 -9.14 16.51
N LEU A 41 -22.23 -10.04 15.97
CA LEU A 41 -22.12 -10.22 14.53
C LEU A 41 -23.39 -10.90 13.99
N PRO A 42 -23.76 -10.64 12.72
CA PRO A 42 -24.85 -11.35 12.08
C PRO A 42 -24.52 -12.85 12.00
N ALA A 43 -25.55 -13.70 11.94
CA ALA A 43 -25.39 -15.16 11.87
C ALA A 43 -24.50 -15.63 10.70
N HIS A 44 -24.45 -14.84 9.62
CA HIS A 44 -23.60 -15.06 8.45
C HIS A 44 -22.72 -13.82 8.19
N PRO A 45 -21.58 -13.66 8.89
CA PRO A 45 -20.77 -12.44 8.82
C PRO A 45 -20.10 -12.23 7.44
N TYR A 46 -20.03 -13.25 6.61
CA TYR A 46 -19.50 -13.13 5.25
C TYR A 46 -20.52 -12.61 4.23
N PHE A 47 -21.82 -12.65 4.54
CA PHE A 47 -22.89 -12.25 3.62
C PHE A 47 -23.88 -11.31 4.32
N VAL A 48 -23.64 -10.01 4.15
CA VAL A 48 -24.36 -8.93 4.84
C VAL A 48 -24.99 -8.00 3.79
N PRO A 49 -26.19 -8.32 3.29
CA PRO A 49 -26.82 -7.58 2.19
C PRO A 49 -27.15 -6.12 2.58
N ASP A 50 -27.52 -5.88 3.83
CA ASP A 50 -27.91 -4.55 4.33
C ASP A 50 -26.79 -3.50 4.25
N HIS A 51 -25.54 -3.96 4.22
CA HIS A 51 -24.35 -3.10 4.13
C HIS A 51 -23.53 -3.41 2.88
N ALA A 52 -24.13 -4.00 1.84
CA ALA A 52 -23.38 -4.53 0.70
C ALA A 52 -22.51 -3.48 -0.02
N VAL A 53 -23.03 -2.27 -0.20
CA VAL A 53 -22.29 -1.16 -0.82
C VAL A 53 -21.08 -0.76 0.03
N LEU A 54 -21.25 -0.69 1.35
CA LEU A 54 -20.17 -0.33 2.27
C LEU A 54 -19.08 -1.41 2.30
N LEU A 55 -19.48 -2.66 2.48
CA LEU A 55 -18.58 -3.78 2.78
C LEU A 55 -17.90 -4.36 1.53
N TYR A 56 -18.62 -4.47 0.41
CA TYR A 56 -18.13 -5.18 -0.79
C TYR A 56 -17.75 -4.26 -1.94
N LEU A 57 -18.05 -2.95 -1.85
CA LEU A 57 -17.65 -1.97 -2.86
C LEU A 57 -16.75 -0.88 -2.27
N LEU A 58 -17.25 -0.08 -1.32
CA LEU A 58 -16.52 1.09 -0.82
C LEU A 58 -15.27 0.70 -0.03
N LEU A 59 -15.35 -0.31 0.83
CA LEU A 59 -14.20 -0.75 1.63
C LEU A 59 -13.05 -1.29 0.75
N PRO A 60 -13.28 -2.22 -0.21
CA PRO A 60 -12.24 -2.62 -1.16
C PRO A 60 -11.62 -1.45 -1.94
N VAL A 61 -12.43 -0.49 -2.38
CA VAL A 61 -11.95 0.72 -3.06
C VAL A 61 -11.07 1.57 -2.14
N ALA A 62 -11.44 1.71 -0.86
CA ALA A 62 -10.63 2.42 0.13
C ALA A 62 -9.27 1.76 0.35
N CYS A 63 -9.24 0.44 0.49
CA CYS A 63 -8.00 -0.33 0.64
C CYS A 63 -7.13 -0.24 -0.62
N LEU A 64 -7.72 -0.34 -1.81
CA LEU A 64 -6.98 -0.20 -3.08
C LEU A 64 -6.37 1.19 -3.24
N ALA A 65 -7.13 2.25 -2.94
CA ALA A 65 -6.64 3.62 -2.97
C ALA A 65 -5.48 3.82 -1.98
N ALA A 66 -5.58 3.29 -0.75
CA ALA A 66 -4.51 3.34 0.24
C ALA A 66 -3.25 2.61 -0.25
N VAL A 67 -3.38 1.38 -0.77
CA VAL A 67 -2.25 0.62 -1.32
C VAL A 67 -1.56 1.39 -2.44
N LEU A 68 -2.32 1.97 -3.37
CA LEU A 68 -1.75 2.76 -4.46
C LEU A 68 -1.01 4.00 -3.92
N VAL A 69 -1.62 4.80 -3.06
CA VAL A 69 -0.96 6.00 -2.49
C VAL A 69 0.33 5.63 -1.75
N LEU A 70 0.35 4.50 -1.04
CA LEU A 70 1.53 4.06 -0.29
C LEU A 70 2.66 3.55 -1.18
N VAL A 71 2.37 2.92 -2.33
CA VAL A 71 3.38 2.26 -3.19
C VAL A 71 3.82 3.13 -4.38
N LEU A 72 2.98 4.06 -4.84
CA LEU A 72 3.28 4.89 -6.01
C LEU A 72 4.57 5.72 -5.88
N PRO A 73 4.94 6.32 -4.73
CA PRO A 73 6.18 7.08 -4.62
C PRO A 73 7.41 6.26 -5.03
N GLY A 74 7.54 5.02 -4.56
CA GLY A 74 8.64 4.16 -4.94
C GLY A 74 8.54 3.64 -6.37
N ILE A 75 7.34 3.33 -6.87
CA ILE A 75 7.15 2.97 -8.29
C ILE A 75 7.64 4.10 -9.20
N PHE A 76 7.28 5.36 -8.91
CA PHE A 76 7.71 6.50 -9.72
C PHE A 76 9.23 6.69 -9.70
N LEU A 77 9.87 6.52 -8.54
CA LEU A 77 11.33 6.59 -8.44
C LEU A 77 12.02 5.45 -9.19
N VAL A 78 11.52 4.22 -9.10
CA VAL A 78 12.07 3.07 -9.85
C VAL A 78 11.93 3.30 -11.36
N LEU A 79 10.78 3.79 -11.82
CA LEU A 79 10.57 4.15 -13.22
C LEU A 79 11.50 5.29 -13.66
N ALA A 80 11.71 6.30 -12.82
CA ALA A 80 12.62 7.41 -13.10
C ALA A 80 14.09 6.95 -13.23
N LEU A 81 14.48 5.88 -12.54
CA LEU A 81 15.80 5.27 -12.73
C LEU A 81 15.94 4.54 -14.07
N GLY A 82 14.83 4.10 -14.68
CA GLY A 82 14.78 3.54 -16.03
C GLY A 82 15.54 2.21 -16.19
N ARG A 83 15.69 1.43 -15.11
CA ARG A 83 16.49 0.19 -15.11
C ARG A 83 15.68 -1.09 -15.34
N ASP A 84 14.36 -1.02 -15.28
CA ASP A 84 13.48 -2.20 -15.28
C ASP A 84 12.33 -2.05 -16.28
N GLU A 85 12.22 -2.98 -17.22
CA GLU A 85 11.13 -3.04 -18.22
C GLU A 85 10.00 -3.99 -17.82
N ARG A 86 10.19 -4.73 -16.72
CA ARG A 86 9.24 -5.74 -16.25
C ARG A 86 8.37 -5.16 -15.15
N LEU A 87 7.05 -5.23 -15.32
CA LEU A 87 6.08 -4.72 -14.35
C LEU A 87 6.36 -5.28 -12.95
N GLU A 88 6.63 -6.57 -12.87
CA GLU A 88 6.80 -7.31 -11.62
C GLU A 88 8.01 -6.78 -10.84
N ALA A 89 9.12 -6.57 -11.53
CA ALA A 89 10.32 -5.99 -10.95
C ALA A 89 10.09 -4.55 -10.48
N VAL A 90 9.34 -3.76 -11.26
CA VAL A 90 8.96 -2.39 -10.89
C VAL A 90 8.09 -2.37 -9.63
N VAL A 91 7.11 -3.28 -9.50
CA VAL A 91 6.25 -3.36 -8.31
C VAL A 91 7.04 -3.77 -7.07
N VAL A 92 7.86 -4.82 -7.16
CA VAL A 92 8.66 -5.32 -6.02
C VAL A 92 9.67 -4.28 -5.55
N LYS A 93 10.45 -3.72 -6.49
CA LYS A 93 11.39 -2.64 -6.18
C LYS A 93 10.66 -1.39 -5.70
N GLY A 94 9.51 -1.09 -6.29
CA GLY A 94 8.67 0.04 -5.94
C GLY A 94 8.19 0.00 -4.50
N LEU A 95 7.80 -1.16 -3.98
CA LEU A 95 7.48 -1.32 -2.55
C LEU A 95 8.73 -1.06 -1.68
N GLY A 96 9.86 -1.68 -2.02
CA GLY A 96 11.11 -1.52 -1.26
C GLY A 96 11.58 -0.06 -1.20
N VAL A 97 11.52 0.66 -2.32
CA VAL A 97 11.83 2.09 -2.39
C VAL A 97 10.78 2.91 -1.64
N SER A 98 9.49 2.56 -1.72
CA SER A 98 8.44 3.26 -0.96
C SER A 98 8.66 3.15 0.55
N LEU A 99 9.01 1.97 1.06
CA LEU A 99 9.38 1.79 2.48
C LEU A 99 10.49 2.74 2.89
N ALA A 100 11.56 2.83 2.09
CA ALA A 100 12.67 3.76 2.35
C ALA A 100 12.24 5.23 2.29
N VAL A 101 11.41 5.62 1.30
CA VAL A 101 10.87 6.98 1.17
C VAL A 101 10.06 7.35 2.40
N HIS A 102 9.08 6.52 2.79
CA HIS A 102 8.24 6.79 3.96
C HIS A 102 9.05 6.82 5.26
N PHE A 103 10.05 5.94 5.39
CA PHE A 103 10.99 5.97 6.52
C PHE A 103 11.71 7.32 6.59
N VAL A 104 12.35 7.74 5.51
CA VAL A 104 13.11 9.00 5.47
C VAL A 104 12.19 10.20 5.69
N THR A 105 11.04 10.25 5.01
CA THR A 105 10.09 11.35 5.13
C THR A 105 9.56 11.50 6.56
N THR A 106 9.14 10.41 7.20
CA THR A 106 8.64 10.46 8.59
C THR A 106 9.75 10.71 9.60
N ALA A 107 10.98 10.21 9.36
CA ALA A 107 12.14 10.51 10.18
C ALA A 107 12.50 12.00 10.14
N LEU A 108 12.57 12.58 8.94
CA LEU A 108 12.83 14.01 8.77
C LEU A 108 11.74 14.85 9.44
N ALA A 109 10.47 14.50 9.26
CA ALA A 109 9.37 15.21 9.93
C ALA A 109 9.55 15.23 11.46
N LYS A 110 9.90 14.10 12.08
CA LYS A 110 10.14 14.02 13.54
C LYS A 110 11.36 14.83 13.99
N THR A 111 12.37 14.99 13.14
CA THR A 111 13.54 15.83 13.45
C THR A 111 13.16 17.32 13.49
N PHE A 112 12.27 17.77 12.61
CA PHE A 112 11.87 19.18 12.52
C PHE A 112 10.65 19.54 13.38
N PHE A 113 9.79 18.56 13.70
CA PHE A 113 8.58 18.76 14.49
C PHE A 113 8.65 17.91 15.76
N PRO A 114 8.84 18.52 16.95
CA PRO A 114 8.97 17.79 18.23
C PRO A 114 7.59 17.35 18.77
N ARG A 115 6.73 16.84 17.90
CA ARG A 115 5.37 16.38 18.20
C ARG A 115 5.13 15.05 17.50
N PRO A 116 4.20 14.22 17.99
CA PRO A 116 3.79 13.03 17.27
C PRO A 116 3.31 13.42 15.89
N ILE A 117 3.66 12.61 14.89
CA ILE A 117 3.01 12.75 13.58
C ILE A 117 1.54 12.37 13.77
N ASP A 118 0.65 13.32 13.54
CA ASP A 118 -0.80 13.09 13.54
C ASP A 118 -1.28 12.59 12.17
N PRO A 119 -2.49 12.01 12.08
CA PRO A 119 -3.03 11.43 10.86
C PRO A 119 -3.14 12.41 9.66
N ALA A 120 -3.31 13.72 9.88
CA ALA A 120 -3.37 14.70 8.80
C ALA A 120 -1.96 15.05 8.30
N THR A 121 -1.02 15.25 9.22
CA THR A 121 0.40 15.47 8.89
C THR A 121 0.97 14.28 8.12
N PHE A 122 0.72 13.04 8.56
CA PHE A 122 1.16 11.85 7.84
C PHE A 122 0.62 11.82 6.40
N LEU A 123 -0.66 12.10 6.22
CA LEU A 123 -1.30 12.13 4.90
C LEU A 123 -0.68 13.22 3.99
N ALA A 124 -0.40 14.40 4.52
CA ALA A 124 0.29 15.44 3.78
C ALA A 124 1.70 15.02 3.36
N LEU A 125 2.44 14.34 4.24
CA LEU A 125 3.78 13.82 3.96
C LEU A 125 3.78 12.78 2.84
N ILE A 126 2.87 11.80 2.86
CA ILE A 126 2.83 10.76 1.82
C ILE A 126 2.37 11.32 0.46
N ILE A 127 1.42 12.27 0.45
CA ILE A 127 0.99 12.95 -0.77
C ILE A 127 2.15 13.78 -1.32
N GLY A 128 2.83 14.55 -0.47
CA GLY A 128 4.00 15.34 -0.84
C GLY A 128 5.12 14.46 -1.42
N ALA A 129 5.43 13.33 -0.78
CA ALA A 129 6.41 12.37 -1.29
C ALA A 129 6.02 11.81 -2.67
N GLY A 130 4.73 11.47 -2.87
CA GLY A 130 4.20 11.03 -4.16
C GLY A 130 4.32 12.09 -5.26
N VAL A 131 3.97 13.35 -4.95
CA VAL A 131 4.09 14.49 -5.88
C VAL A 131 5.55 14.74 -6.25
N VAL A 132 6.47 14.72 -5.29
CA VAL A 132 7.91 14.89 -5.55
C VAL A 132 8.45 13.75 -6.41
N ALA A 133 8.12 12.50 -6.08
CA ALA A 133 8.54 11.33 -6.86
C ALA A 133 8.00 11.38 -8.30
N TRP A 134 6.73 11.78 -8.48
CA TRP A 134 6.15 12.02 -9.80
C TRP A 134 6.84 13.15 -10.55
N GLY A 135 7.16 14.27 -9.88
CA GLY A 135 7.90 15.38 -10.46
C GLY A 135 9.29 14.96 -10.95
N ILE A 136 10.01 14.13 -10.19
CA ILE A 136 11.29 13.54 -10.59
C ILE A 136 11.13 12.67 -11.85
N LEU A 137 10.08 11.84 -11.91
CA LEU A 137 9.77 11.03 -13.08
C LEU A 137 9.48 11.91 -14.32
N VAL A 138 8.68 12.96 -14.18
CA VAL A 138 8.35 13.89 -15.28
C VAL A 138 9.59 14.67 -15.75
N ALA A 139 10.43 15.13 -14.82
CA ALA A 139 11.69 15.79 -15.14
C ALA A 139 12.62 14.84 -15.91
N ARG A 140 12.67 13.56 -15.52
CA ARG A 140 13.44 12.53 -16.24
C ARG A 140 12.92 12.29 -17.65
N LEU A 141 11.60 12.18 -17.81
CA LEU A 141 10.92 12.00 -19.11
C LEU A 141 11.11 13.21 -20.05
N SER A 142 11.34 14.40 -19.50
CA SER A 142 11.54 15.61 -20.29
C SER A 142 12.98 15.74 -20.82
N GLY A 143 13.94 15.03 -20.21
CA GLY A 143 15.34 15.00 -20.64
C GLY A 143 15.60 14.05 -21.83
N LYS A 144 16.87 13.91 -22.22
CA LYS A 144 17.32 12.95 -23.26
C LYS A 144 17.46 11.51 -22.75
N GLY A 145 16.90 11.19 -21.59
CA GLY A 145 17.04 9.86 -20.98
C GLY A 145 16.06 8.87 -21.62
N GLU A 146 16.56 7.75 -22.12
CA GLU A 146 15.71 6.63 -22.53
C GLU A 146 15.05 6.03 -21.27
N LEU A 147 13.72 6.18 -21.16
CA LEU A 147 12.97 5.59 -20.06
C LEU A 147 12.39 4.25 -20.46
N ARG A 148 12.84 3.21 -19.78
CA ARG A 148 12.33 1.85 -19.91
C ARG A 148 11.01 1.74 -19.13
N TRP A 149 9.90 1.94 -19.83
CA TRP A 149 8.55 1.78 -19.27
C TRP A 149 8.09 0.33 -19.43
N PRO A 150 7.41 -0.26 -18.43
CA PRO A 150 6.83 -1.59 -18.58
C PRO A 150 5.96 -1.68 -19.83
N ALA A 151 6.18 -2.71 -20.66
CA ALA A 151 5.47 -2.84 -21.92
C ALA A 151 3.95 -2.72 -21.72
N SER A 152 3.29 -1.84 -22.49
CA SER A 152 1.83 -1.67 -22.43
C SER A 152 1.14 -2.72 -23.31
N ASP A 153 1.40 -3.99 -23.01
CA ASP A 153 0.78 -5.13 -23.69
C ASP A 153 -0.39 -5.70 -22.88
N GLY A 154 -1.15 -6.62 -23.49
CA GLY A 154 -2.29 -7.27 -22.85
C GLY A 154 -1.92 -8.14 -21.64
N THR A 155 -0.66 -8.53 -21.48
CA THR A 155 -0.17 -9.28 -20.32
C THR A 155 0.04 -8.35 -19.13
N THR A 156 0.64 -7.19 -19.34
CA THR A 156 0.80 -6.16 -18.31
C THR A 156 -0.56 -5.69 -17.76
N HIS A 157 -1.53 -5.40 -18.64
CA HIS A 157 -2.88 -4.99 -18.20
C HIS A 157 -3.60 -6.09 -17.41
N ARG A 158 -3.46 -7.35 -17.83
CA ARG A 158 -4.01 -8.50 -17.10
C ARG A 158 -3.39 -8.65 -15.71
N ARG A 159 -2.06 -8.53 -15.58
CA ARG A 159 -1.35 -8.63 -14.30
C ARG A 159 -1.71 -7.50 -13.35
N LEU A 160 -1.85 -6.27 -13.85
CA LEU A 160 -2.39 -5.15 -13.06
C LEU A 160 -3.82 -5.45 -12.59
N GLY A 161 -4.64 -6.04 -13.46
CA GLY A 161 -5.97 -6.53 -13.12
C GLY A 161 -5.95 -7.55 -11.98
N TRP A 162 -5.06 -8.55 -12.04
CA TRP A 162 -4.88 -9.53 -10.96
C TRP A 162 -4.42 -8.89 -9.64
N MET A 163 -3.46 -7.96 -9.69
CA MET A 163 -2.99 -7.24 -8.50
C MET A 163 -4.12 -6.44 -7.84
N ALA A 164 -4.95 -5.75 -8.63
CA ALA A 164 -6.11 -5.05 -8.11
C ALA A 164 -7.19 -6.01 -7.59
N ALA A 165 -7.44 -7.12 -8.31
CA ALA A 165 -8.40 -8.14 -7.90
C ALA A 165 -8.00 -8.79 -6.58
N LEU A 166 -6.70 -9.09 -6.37
CA LEU A 166 -6.18 -9.63 -5.12
C LEU A 166 -6.51 -8.72 -3.92
N VAL A 167 -6.35 -7.40 -4.07
CA VAL A 167 -6.77 -6.44 -3.04
C VAL A 167 -8.27 -6.56 -2.75
N VAL A 168 -9.09 -6.51 -3.80
CA VAL A 168 -10.56 -6.48 -3.66
C VAL A 168 -11.09 -7.79 -3.07
N VAL A 169 -10.68 -8.93 -3.62
CA VAL A 169 -11.11 -10.26 -3.20
C VAL A 169 -10.64 -10.54 -1.78
N THR A 170 -9.39 -10.20 -1.43
CA THR A 170 -8.88 -10.42 -0.06
C THR A 170 -9.73 -9.64 0.96
N VAL A 171 -10.01 -8.37 0.69
CA VAL A 171 -10.82 -7.54 1.60
C VAL A 171 -12.24 -8.10 1.74
N ALA A 172 -12.86 -8.52 0.64
CA ALA A 172 -14.22 -9.05 0.65
C ALA A 172 -14.31 -10.43 1.35
N VAL A 173 -13.40 -11.35 1.04
CA VAL A 173 -13.41 -12.72 1.56
C VAL A 173 -12.98 -12.76 3.03
N LEU A 174 -11.97 -11.97 3.41
CA LEU A 174 -11.47 -11.94 4.79
C LEU A 174 -12.14 -10.85 5.64
N LEU A 175 -13.24 -10.25 5.18
CA LEU A 175 -13.89 -9.11 5.85
C LEU A 175 -14.10 -9.34 7.36
N PRO A 176 -14.71 -10.45 7.82
CA PRO A 176 -14.91 -10.66 9.26
C PRO A 176 -13.60 -10.79 10.03
N ILE A 177 -12.62 -11.47 9.45
CA ILE A 177 -11.28 -11.67 10.04
C ILE A 177 -10.55 -10.33 10.16
N LEU A 178 -10.66 -9.47 9.14
CA LEU A 178 -10.00 -8.17 9.12
C LEU A 178 -10.62 -7.23 10.15
N PHE A 179 -11.95 -7.11 10.21
CA PHE A 179 -12.61 -6.00 10.92
C PHE A 179 -13.30 -6.36 12.23
N TRP A 180 -13.68 -7.62 12.43
CA TRP A 180 -14.56 -7.99 13.54
C TRP A 180 -14.02 -9.09 14.45
N GLN A 181 -13.00 -9.82 14.01
CA GLN A 181 -12.29 -10.75 14.88
C GLN A 181 -11.38 -9.96 15.82
N ASP A 182 -11.32 -10.35 17.09
CA ASP A 182 -10.40 -9.77 18.06
C ASP A 182 -8.93 -10.12 17.73
N LEU A 183 -8.00 -9.22 18.06
CA LEU A 183 -6.58 -9.52 17.94
C LEU A 183 -6.14 -10.56 18.98
N ASN A 184 -5.28 -11.48 18.54
CA ASN A 184 -4.49 -12.29 19.47
C ASN A 184 -3.37 -11.43 20.11
N PRO A 185 -2.64 -11.93 21.13
CA PRO A 185 -1.57 -11.17 21.78
C PRO A 185 -0.53 -10.61 20.80
N ASP A 186 -0.08 -11.41 19.82
CA ASP A 186 0.89 -10.97 18.81
C ASP A 186 0.35 -9.82 17.94
N GLY A 187 -0.93 -9.86 17.58
CA GLY A 187 -1.59 -8.80 16.82
C GLY A 187 -1.70 -7.50 17.62
N PHE A 188 -2.00 -7.61 18.92
CA PHE A 188 -2.00 -6.46 19.83
C PHE A 188 -0.60 -5.85 19.96
N GLU A 189 0.42 -6.69 20.10
CA GLU A 189 1.81 -6.24 20.11
C GLU A 189 2.18 -5.52 18.81
N ALA A 190 1.82 -6.10 17.66
CA ALA A 190 2.11 -5.51 16.35
C ALA A 190 1.46 -4.13 16.16
N ILE A 191 0.20 -3.94 16.60
CA ILE A 191 -0.46 -2.63 16.51
C ILE A 191 0.19 -1.59 17.42
N GLU A 192 0.58 -1.96 18.65
CA GLU A 192 1.28 -1.05 19.57
C GLU A 192 2.65 -0.64 19.03
N ILE A 193 3.38 -1.58 18.43
CA ILE A 193 4.66 -1.29 17.75
C ILE A 193 4.43 -0.31 16.59
N GLY A 194 3.42 -0.53 15.75
CA GLY A 194 3.08 0.40 14.66
C GLY A 194 2.66 1.79 15.18
N ARG A 195 1.93 1.86 16.29
CA ARG A 195 1.55 3.12 16.94
C ARG A 195 2.77 3.86 17.51
N SER A 196 3.76 3.16 18.04
CA SER A 196 5.00 3.78 18.56
C SER A 196 5.69 4.66 17.51
N LEU A 197 5.57 4.28 16.23
CA LEU A 197 6.14 5.03 15.12
C LEU A 197 5.49 6.40 14.88
N SER A 198 4.43 6.80 15.59
CA SER A 198 4.01 8.21 15.58
C SER A 198 4.99 9.10 16.35
N TRP A 199 5.68 8.54 17.35
CA TRP A 199 6.62 9.23 18.24
C TRP A 199 8.09 8.95 17.89
N THR A 200 8.40 7.72 17.48
CA THR A 200 9.79 7.26 17.30
C THR A 200 10.09 6.91 15.85
N VAL A 201 11.35 7.02 15.43
CA VAL A 201 11.79 6.58 14.09
C VAL A 201 11.88 5.06 13.98
N LEU A 202 12.30 4.41 15.06
CA LEU A 202 12.42 2.96 15.15
C LEU A 202 11.26 2.37 15.95
N PRO A 203 10.82 1.15 15.63
CA PRO A 203 9.75 0.46 16.35
C PRO A 203 10.16 0.21 17.80
N ARG A 204 9.27 0.51 18.74
CA ARG A 204 9.49 0.33 20.17
C ARG A 204 8.24 -0.19 20.86
N PHE A 205 8.43 -0.89 21.97
CA PHE A 205 7.34 -1.13 22.91
C PHE A 205 7.23 0.03 23.91
N LEU A 206 6.02 0.55 24.05
CA LEU A 206 5.66 1.52 25.08
C LEU A 206 5.33 0.76 26.36
N THR A 207 6.34 0.45 27.17
CA THR A 207 6.13 -0.21 28.48
C THR A 207 6.10 0.81 29.62
N LYS A 208 5.48 0.47 30.75
CA LYS A 208 5.53 1.29 31.97
C LYS A 208 6.96 1.52 32.48
N SER A 209 7.87 0.59 32.20
CA SER A 209 9.31 0.67 32.50
C SER A 209 10.11 1.52 31.51
N GLY A 210 9.48 2.04 30.45
CA GLY A 210 10.14 2.84 29.42
C GLY A 210 10.15 2.19 28.03
N LEU A 211 11.01 2.70 27.16
CA LEU A 211 11.10 2.33 25.75
C LEU A 211 12.02 1.11 25.55
N VAL A 212 11.44 -0.07 25.34
CA VAL A 212 12.22 -1.25 24.92
C VAL A 212 12.38 -1.21 23.41
N GLY A 213 13.62 -1.15 22.95
CA GLY A 213 13.96 -1.16 21.52
C GLY A 213 13.74 -2.54 20.92
N LEU A 214 13.10 -2.59 19.75
CA LEU A 214 12.96 -3.81 18.97
C LEU A 214 14.02 -3.91 17.88
N GLY A 215 14.29 -5.14 17.45
CA GLY A 215 15.26 -5.41 16.38
C GLY A 215 14.87 -4.75 15.06
N ILE A 216 15.88 -4.36 14.27
CA ILE A 216 15.73 -3.74 12.95
C ILE A 216 14.88 -4.61 12.00
N GLY A 217 14.87 -5.94 12.20
CA GLY A 217 14.05 -6.89 11.45
C GLY A 217 12.53 -6.67 11.58
N MET A 218 12.07 -5.88 12.57
CA MET A 218 10.65 -5.54 12.74
C MET A 218 10.20 -4.37 11.85
N LEU A 219 11.13 -3.63 11.23
CA LEU A 219 10.79 -2.47 10.39
C LEU A 219 9.83 -2.79 9.24
N PRO A 220 10.04 -3.89 8.46
CA PRO A 220 9.16 -4.20 7.34
C PRO A 220 7.73 -4.45 7.81
N MET A 221 7.51 -5.00 9.01
CA MET A 221 6.17 -5.25 9.56
C MET A 221 5.58 -3.98 10.21
N ALA A 222 6.35 -3.27 11.03
CA ALA A 222 5.86 -2.15 11.82
C ALA A 222 5.45 -0.93 10.99
N TYR A 223 6.21 -0.61 9.93
CA TYR A 223 5.94 0.57 9.11
C TYR A 223 4.60 0.48 8.35
N PRO A 224 4.27 -0.62 7.65
CA PRO A 224 2.97 -0.78 7.03
C PRO A 224 1.81 -0.76 8.02
N ILE A 225 1.96 -1.37 9.21
CA ILE A 225 0.94 -1.25 10.26
C ILE A 225 0.76 0.23 10.64
N HIS A 226 1.86 0.95 10.88
CA HIS A 226 1.82 2.38 11.16
C HIS A 226 1.10 3.15 10.05
N TRP A 227 1.38 2.87 8.78
CA TRP A 227 0.71 3.53 7.67
C TRP A 227 -0.81 3.34 7.72
N PHE A 228 -1.28 2.10 7.90
CA PHE A 228 -2.71 1.83 8.00
C PHE A 228 -3.35 2.44 9.26
N VAL A 229 -2.63 2.47 10.39
CA VAL A 229 -3.07 3.19 11.60
C VAL A 229 -3.23 4.68 11.34
N MET A 230 -2.31 5.31 10.60
CA MET A 230 -2.38 6.73 10.28
C MET A 230 -3.44 7.06 9.23
N LEU A 231 -3.72 6.13 8.30
CA LEU A 231 -4.73 6.33 7.28
C LEU A 231 -6.15 6.10 7.80
N PHE A 232 -6.38 4.99 8.51
CA PHE A 232 -7.71 4.51 8.88
C PHE A 232 -8.01 4.58 10.38
N GLY A 233 -7.05 5.01 11.19
CA GLY A 233 -7.17 5.09 12.64
C GLY A 233 -6.62 3.85 13.36
N PRO A 234 -6.49 3.91 14.70
CA PRO A 234 -5.98 2.81 15.52
C PRO A 234 -7.05 1.73 15.72
N ILE A 235 -7.56 1.18 14.63
CA ILE A 235 -8.50 0.06 14.61
C ILE A 235 -7.72 -1.25 14.47
N GLU A 236 -8.25 -2.35 15.01
CA GLU A 236 -7.59 -3.66 14.95
C GLU A 236 -7.28 -4.11 13.52
N ALA A 237 -8.17 -3.79 12.57
CA ALA A 237 -7.96 -4.05 11.15
C ALA A 237 -6.65 -3.46 10.62
N ALA A 238 -6.16 -2.35 11.17
CA ALA A 238 -4.91 -1.72 10.73
C ALA A 238 -3.68 -2.61 10.92
N ALA A 239 -3.68 -3.53 11.90
CA ALA A 239 -2.62 -4.53 12.05
C ALA A 239 -2.67 -5.64 10.99
N ARG A 240 -3.84 -5.88 10.38
CA ARG A 240 -4.08 -6.96 9.41
C ARG A 240 -4.02 -6.47 7.96
N LEU A 241 -4.37 -5.21 7.71
CA LEU A 241 -4.38 -4.60 6.38
C LEU A 241 -3.03 -4.59 5.63
N PRO A 242 -1.84 -4.68 6.27
CA PRO A 242 -0.60 -4.95 5.55
C PRO A 242 -0.66 -6.21 4.68
N LEU A 243 -1.44 -7.23 5.04
CA LEU A 243 -1.67 -8.40 4.18
C LEU A 243 -2.19 -8.00 2.79
N VAL A 244 -3.14 -7.06 2.75
CA VAL A 244 -3.77 -6.56 1.52
C VAL A 244 -2.75 -5.82 0.65
N LEU A 245 -1.80 -5.12 1.27
CA LEU A 245 -0.67 -4.49 0.57
C LEU A 245 0.33 -5.52 0.02
N TYR A 246 0.63 -6.57 0.79
CA TYR A 246 1.67 -7.52 0.42
C TYR A 246 1.24 -8.56 -0.61
N LEU A 247 -0.03 -8.96 -0.66
CA LEU A 247 -0.48 -9.99 -1.60
C LEU A 247 -0.21 -9.66 -3.08
N PRO A 248 -0.54 -8.45 -3.59
CA PRO A 248 -0.19 -8.06 -4.96
C PRO A 248 1.33 -8.07 -5.23
N VAL A 249 2.12 -7.73 -4.22
CA VAL A 249 3.59 -7.68 -4.30
C VAL A 249 4.18 -9.09 -4.25
N LEU A 250 3.59 -9.99 -3.46
CA LEU A 250 3.95 -11.40 -3.42
C LEU A 250 3.64 -12.06 -4.76
N PHE A 251 2.46 -11.82 -5.32
CA PHE A 251 2.11 -12.25 -6.68
C PHE A 251 3.13 -11.73 -7.72
N ALA A 252 3.45 -10.44 -7.69
CA ALA A 252 4.50 -9.86 -8.54
C ALA A 252 5.86 -10.56 -8.32
N SER A 253 6.23 -10.84 -7.06
CA SER A 253 7.50 -11.49 -6.73
C SER A 253 7.57 -12.91 -7.28
N ILE A 254 6.49 -13.69 -7.14
CA ILE A 254 6.39 -15.05 -7.67
C ILE A 254 6.51 -15.02 -9.20
N LEU A 255 5.76 -14.16 -9.88
CA LEU A 255 5.89 -13.98 -11.32
C LEU A 255 7.32 -13.57 -11.71
N ALA A 256 7.92 -12.64 -10.97
CA ALA A 256 9.26 -12.17 -11.25
C ALA A 256 10.32 -13.28 -11.13
N LEU A 257 10.15 -14.20 -10.17
CA LEU A 257 11.01 -15.35 -9.93
C LEU A 257 10.79 -16.45 -10.96
N ILE A 258 9.53 -16.81 -11.26
CA ILE A 258 9.21 -17.81 -12.29
C ILE A 258 9.74 -17.38 -13.66
N GLU A 259 9.58 -16.11 -13.99
CA GLU A 259 10.04 -15.56 -15.27
C GLU A 259 11.50 -15.12 -15.24
N LEU A 260 12.22 -15.34 -14.13
CA LEU A 260 13.64 -15.04 -14.06
C LEU A 260 14.40 -16.01 -14.97
N ARG A 261 14.95 -15.49 -16.06
CA ARG A 261 15.64 -16.28 -17.11
C ARG A 261 14.74 -17.26 -17.88
N SER A 262 13.42 -17.16 -17.74
CA SER A 262 12.50 -17.92 -18.59
C SER A 262 12.49 -17.35 -20.02
N PRO A 263 12.51 -18.18 -21.07
CA PRO A 263 12.42 -17.73 -22.46
C PRO A 263 11.01 -17.24 -22.83
N ARG A 264 9.99 -17.59 -22.03
CA ARG A 264 8.60 -17.20 -22.26
C ARG A 264 7.97 -16.60 -21.01
N ARG A 265 6.98 -15.73 -21.21
CA ARG A 265 6.09 -15.27 -20.14
C ARG A 265 5.00 -16.31 -19.86
N LEU A 266 4.46 -16.27 -18.65
CA LEU A 266 3.33 -17.10 -18.24
C LEU A 266 2.05 -16.72 -19.01
N GLY A 267 1.29 -17.74 -19.37
CA GLY A 267 -0.04 -17.63 -19.96
C GLY A 267 -1.12 -17.32 -18.92
N ARG A 268 -2.34 -17.05 -19.38
CA ARG A 268 -3.48 -16.71 -18.52
C ARG A 268 -3.82 -17.78 -17.49
N PHE A 269 -3.81 -19.05 -17.92
CA PHE A 269 -4.13 -20.19 -17.05
C PHE A 269 -3.06 -20.44 -15.99
N GLU A 270 -1.78 -20.26 -16.35
CA GLU A 270 -0.66 -20.41 -15.41
C GLU A 270 -0.69 -19.31 -14.35
N GLU A 271 -1.02 -18.08 -14.74
CA GLU A 271 -1.21 -16.97 -13.77
C GLU A 271 -2.39 -17.22 -12.82
N THR A 272 -3.49 -17.81 -13.33
CA THR A 272 -4.67 -18.12 -12.50
C THR A 272 -4.37 -19.15 -11.41
N ALA A 273 -3.39 -20.04 -11.63
CA ALA A 273 -2.98 -21.01 -10.61
C ALA A 273 -2.15 -20.40 -9.47
N ILE A 274 -1.68 -19.15 -9.62
CA ILE A 274 -0.89 -18.42 -8.62
C ILE A 274 -1.77 -17.51 -7.75
N VAL A 275 -2.85 -16.98 -8.34
CA VAL A 275 -3.83 -16.09 -7.69
C VAL A 275 -4.77 -16.90 -6.81
#